data_AF-A0A2T1C0V6-F1
#
_entry.id   AF-A0A2T1C0V6-F1
#
_cell.length_a   1.000
_cell.length_b   1.000
_cell.length_c   1.000
_cell.angle_alpha   90.00
_cell.angle_beta   90.00
_cell.angle_gamma   90.00
#
_symmetry.space_group_name_H-M   'P 1'
#
loop_
_entity.id
_entity.type
_entity.pdbx_description
1 polymer ?
#
loop_
_entity_poly.entity_id
_entity_poly.type
_entity_poly.pdbx_seq_one_letter_code
_entity_poly.pdbx_strand_id
1 'polypeptide(L)'
;MMVNPDFFHSSTEETQVNQLMRYLQHQPPEVLERVAKSISPQIKEIISHNVQGLVGMLPDESFHVQITTDRENLGGMLASAMMTGYFLRQMEQRMELESTLSGSHNFSTPKAKEEDRDSPF
;
A
#
# COMPACT_ATOMS: atom_id res chain seq x y z
N MET A 1 -6.04 11.17 11.53
CA MET A 1 -5.16 12.35 11.33
C MET A 1 -5.32 12.76 9.87
N MET A 2 -5.92 13.93 9.62
CA MET A 2 -6.19 14.43 8.27
C MET A 2 -4.91 15.07 7.74
N VAL A 3 -4.43 14.65 6.57
CA VAL A 3 -3.25 15.25 5.94
C VAL A 3 -3.64 16.63 5.43
N ASN A 4 -3.00 17.67 5.96
CA ASN A 4 -3.24 19.05 5.56
C ASN A 4 -2.59 19.31 4.18
N PRO A 5 -3.32 19.86 3.20
CA PRO A 5 -2.85 20.05 1.82
C PRO A 5 -1.82 21.19 1.66
N ASP A 6 -1.59 22.01 2.69
CA ASP A 6 -0.62 23.11 2.66
C ASP A 6 0.85 22.65 2.68
N PHE A 7 1.12 21.35 2.81
CA PHE A 7 2.49 20.82 2.84
C PHE A 7 3.21 20.89 1.48
N PHE A 8 2.49 21.07 0.38
CA PHE A 8 3.06 21.11 -0.98
C PHE A 8 3.35 22.53 -1.48
N HIS A 9 3.05 23.55 -0.68
CA HIS A 9 3.37 24.95 -0.97
C HIS A 9 4.59 25.42 -0.17
N SER A 10 5.67 24.65 -0.16
CA SER A 10 7.00 25.18 0.12
C SER A 10 7.85 25.15 -1.14
N SER A 11 7.92 26.34 -1.73
CA SER A 11 9.08 26.86 -2.45
C SER A 11 9.44 26.16 -3.77
N THR A 12 9.09 26.84 -4.86
CA THR A 12 10.06 27.27 -5.88
C THR A 12 11.50 26.92 -5.49
N GLU A 13 12.09 25.90 -6.15
CA GLU A 13 13.37 25.93 -6.87
C GLU A 13 13.79 24.48 -7.23
N GLU A 14 14.21 24.31 -8.48
CA GLU A 14 14.84 23.13 -9.10
C GLU A 14 13.98 21.94 -9.57
N THR A 15 13.61 22.05 -10.85
CA THR A 15 13.30 20.99 -11.81
C THR A 15 14.41 19.93 -11.93
N GLN A 16 14.72 19.19 -10.87
CA GLN A 16 15.39 17.89 -11.02
C GLN A 16 14.34 16.89 -11.45
N VAL A 17 14.26 16.66 -12.77
CA VAL A 17 13.41 15.61 -13.36
C VAL A 17 13.61 14.31 -12.55
N ASN A 18 12.54 13.87 -11.88
CA ASN A 18 12.58 12.74 -10.96
C ASN A 18 13.20 11.51 -11.66
N GLN A 19 14.39 11.08 -11.22
CA GLN A 19 15.18 10.04 -11.87
C GLN A 19 14.46 8.69 -11.90
N LEU A 20 13.63 8.41 -10.90
CA LEU A 20 12.78 7.23 -10.86
C LEU A 20 11.74 7.26 -11.98
N MET A 21 11.13 8.43 -12.25
CA MET A 21 10.15 8.59 -13.33
C MET A 21 10.78 8.32 -14.70
N ARG A 22 12.02 8.78 -14.91
CA ARG A 22 12.81 8.45 -16.11
C ARG A 22 13.06 6.95 -16.20
N TYR A 23 13.51 6.31 -15.12
CA TYR A 23 13.79 4.88 -15.09
C TYR A 23 12.55 4.03 -15.45
N LEU A 24 11.37 4.40 -14.91
CA LEU A 24 10.11 3.71 -15.15
C LEU A 24 9.59 3.85 -16.59
N GLN A 25 9.71 5.04 -17.19
CA GLN A 25 9.29 5.28 -18.58
C GLN A 25 10.11 4.47 -19.61
N HIS A 26 11.31 4.03 -19.25
CA HIS A 26 12.16 3.22 -20.12
C HIS A 26 12.10 1.71 -19.80
N GLN A 27 11.22 1.29 -18.88
CA GLN A 27 11.06 -0.14 -18.59
C GLN A 27 10.28 -0.84 -19.70
N PRO A 28 10.64 -2.10 -20.02
CA PRO A 28 9.87 -2.92 -20.95
C PRO A 28 8.45 -3.17 -20.43
N PRO A 29 7.43 -3.23 -21.31
CA PRO A 29 6.04 -3.50 -20.93
C PRO A 29 5.88 -4.81 -20.14
N GLU A 30 6.71 -5.81 -20.44
CA GLU A 30 6.66 -7.13 -19.82
C GLU A 30 7.03 -7.09 -18.34
N VAL A 31 7.89 -6.13 -17.94
CA VAL A 31 8.29 -5.92 -16.54
C VAL A 31 7.14 -5.30 -15.75
N LEU A 32 6.48 -4.30 -16.32
CA LEU A 32 5.32 -3.65 -15.70
C LEU A 32 4.15 -4.63 -15.54
N GLU A 33 3.90 -5.46 -16.55
CA GLU A 33 2.85 -6.47 -16.53
C GLU A 33 3.12 -7.55 -15.47
N ARG A 34 4.37 -7.99 -15.33
CA ARG A 34 4.76 -8.96 -14.30
C ARG A 34 4.57 -8.39 -12.90
N VAL A 35 4.90 -7.12 -12.70
CA VAL A 35 4.65 -6.42 -11.43
C VAL A 35 3.15 -6.33 -11.15
N ALA A 36 2.34 -5.95 -12.15
CA ALA A 36 0.88 -5.87 -12.04
C ALA A 36 0.20 -7.21 -11.72
N LYS A 37 0.76 -8.32 -12.21
CA LYS A 37 0.27 -9.68 -11.91
C LYS A 37 0.69 -10.20 -10.54
N SER A 38 1.71 -9.60 -9.93
CA SER A 38 2.26 -10.04 -8.64
C SER A 38 1.62 -9.39 -7.41
N ILE A 39 0.67 -8.46 -7.63
CA ILE A 39 0.06 -7.68 -6.56
C ILE A 39 -1.14 -8.42 -5.96
N SER A 40 -1.29 -8.37 -4.63
CA SER A 40 -2.42 -9.00 -3.95
C SER A 40 -3.75 -8.24 -4.18
N PRO A 41 -4.90 -8.93 -4.02
CA PRO A 41 -6.22 -8.32 -4.22
C PRO A 41 -6.47 -7.07 -3.35
N GLN A 42 -5.98 -7.08 -2.11
CA GLN A 42 -6.12 -5.97 -1.16
C GLN A 42 -5.36 -4.73 -1.62
N ILE A 43 -4.15 -4.91 -2.17
CA ILE A 43 -3.37 -3.80 -2.71
C ILE A 43 -4.04 -3.24 -3.97
N LYS A 44 -4.64 -4.10 -4.80
CA LYS A 44 -5.39 -3.69 -6.00
C LYS A 44 -6.58 -2.79 -5.66
N GLU A 45 -7.30 -3.09 -4.58
CA GLU A 45 -8.42 -2.30 -4.10
C GLU A 45 -7.97 -0.89 -3.65
N ILE A 46 -6.87 -0.82 -2.91
CA ILE A 46 -6.36 0.46 -2.39
C ILE A 46 -5.77 1.31 -3.52
N ILE A 47 -5.09 0.71 -4.51
CA ILE A 47 -4.66 1.44 -5.72
C ILE A 47 -5.88 1.99 -6.45
N SER A 48 -6.97 1.22 -6.59
CA SER A 48 -8.20 1.66 -7.26
C SER A 48 -8.84 2.86 -6.54
N HIS A 49 -8.92 2.79 -5.21
CA HIS A 49 -9.45 3.88 -4.39
C HIS A 49 -8.60 5.16 -4.49
N ASN A 50 -7.27 5.04 -4.52
CA ASN A 50 -6.39 6.20 -4.67
C ASN A 50 -6.48 6.81 -6.06
N VAL A 51 -6.60 5.99 -7.11
CA VAL A 51 -6.85 6.50 -8.47
C VAL A 51 -8.19 7.22 -8.54
N GLN A 52 -9.26 6.67 -7.95
CA GLN A 52 -10.56 7.34 -7.85
C GLN A 52 -10.49 8.68 -7.12
N GLY A 53 -9.70 8.77 -6.04
CA GLY A 53 -9.45 10.01 -5.31
C GLY A 53 -8.67 11.05 -6.11
N LEU A 54 -7.77 10.60 -7.00
CA LEU A 54 -6.99 11.46 -7.90
C LEU A 54 -7.79 11.92 -9.13
N VAL A 55 -8.81 11.15 -9.53
CA VAL A 55 -9.70 11.40 -10.67
C VAL A 55 -10.91 12.25 -10.31
N GLY A 56 -11.33 12.27 -9.03
CA GLY A 56 -12.51 12.99 -8.56
C GLY A 56 -13.80 12.21 -8.85
N MET A 57 -14.63 11.97 -7.83
CA MET A 57 -15.87 11.19 -7.97
C MET A 57 -16.83 11.82 -8.99
N LEU A 58 -17.12 11.09 -10.07
CA LEU A 58 -18.25 11.32 -10.97
C LEU A 58 -19.12 10.05 -10.98
N PRO A 59 -20.46 10.14 -10.84
CA PRO A 59 -21.32 8.96 -10.80
C PRO A 59 -21.39 8.25 -12.16
N ASP A 60 -21.10 6.93 -12.14
CA ASP A 60 -20.86 6.07 -13.31
C ASP A 60 -22.05 5.90 -14.29
N GLU A 61 -23.30 6.16 -13.85
CA GLU A 61 -24.50 5.86 -14.67
C GLU A 61 -24.98 7.01 -15.58
N SER A 62 -24.37 8.20 -15.54
CA SER A 62 -24.93 9.37 -16.27
C SER A 62 -23.92 10.27 -16.98
N PHE A 63 -22.61 9.95 -16.93
CA PHE A 63 -21.59 10.87 -17.45
C PHE A 63 -20.50 10.17 -18.26
N HIS A 64 -20.16 10.77 -19.40
CA HIS A 64 -18.91 10.49 -20.10
C HIS A 64 -17.78 11.28 -19.42
N VAL A 65 -16.99 10.60 -18.59
CA VAL A 65 -15.89 11.23 -17.86
C VAL A 65 -14.66 11.31 -18.75
N GLN A 66 -14.27 12.52 -19.16
CA GLN A 66 -13.04 12.78 -19.88
C GLN A 66 -12.09 13.60 -19.01
N ILE A 67 -10.97 12.99 -18.63
CA ILE A 67 -9.92 13.64 -17.84
C ILE A 67 -8.82 14.06 -18.80
N THR A 68 -8.56 15.37 -18.87
CA THR A 68 -7.42 15.91 -19.61
C THR A 68 -6.40 16.38 -18.59
N THR A 69 -5.16 15.89 -18.72
CA THR A 69 -4.07 16.22 -17.81
C THR A 69 -2.77 16.37 -18.59
N ASP A 70 -1.86 17.19 -18.07
CA ASP A 70 -0.52 17.30 -18.61
C ASP A 70 0.37 16.15 -18.12
N ARG A 71 1.57 16.05 -18.71
CA ARG A 71 2.50 14.95 -18.44
C ARG A 71 2.97 14.98 -16.98
N GLU A 72 3.12 16.17 -16.42
CA GLU A 72 3.63 16.43 -15.07
C GLU A 72 2.62 15.95 -14.02
N ASN A 73 1.36 16.34 -14.15
CA ASN A 73 0.28 15.95 -13.26
C ASN A 73 -0.02 14.44 -13.37
N LEU A 74 -0.05 13.88 -14.58
CA LEU A 74 -0.17 12.44 -14.77
C LEU A 74 1.01 11.68 -14.15
N GLY A 75 2.22 12.19 -14.32
CA GLY A 75 3.43 11.63 -13.71
C GLY A 75 3.36 11.64 -12.19
N GLY A 76 2.90 12.75 -11.59
CA GLY A 76 2.65 12.85 -10.15
C GLY A 76 1.63 11.82 -9.66
N MET A 77 0.53 11.66 -10.40
CA MET A 77 -0.53 10.70 -10.10
C MET A 77 -0.03 9.24 -10.13
N LEU A 78 0.78 8.90 -11.13
CA LEU A 78 1.40 7.58 -11.22
C LEU A 78 2.41 7.35 -10.11
N ALA A 79 3.26 8.34 -9.80
CA ALA A 79 4.23 8.24 -8.71
C ALA A 79 3.55 8.03 -7.35
N SER A 80 2.48 8.78 -7.07
CA SER A 80 1.72 8.60 -5.83
C SER A 80 1.08 7.22 -5.76
N ALA A 81 0.44 6.76 -6.84
CA ALA A 81 -0.14 5.42 -6.89
C ALA A 81 0.92 4.33 -6.66
N MET A 82 2.12 4.49 -7.21
CA MET A 82 3.24 3.56 -7.02
C MET A 82 3.77 3.57 -5.59
N MET A 83 3.98 4.74 -4.99
CA MET A 83 4.42 4.87 -3.60
C MET A 83 3.41 4.23 -2.65
N THR A 84 2.12 4.45 -2.88
CA THR A 84 1.07 3.80 -2.10
C THR A 84 1.10 2.29 -2.30
N GLY A 85 1.20 1.79 -3.54
CA GLY A 85 1.32 0.35 -3.81
C GLY A 85 2.48 -0.31 -3.06
N TYR A 86 3.66 0.33 -3.05
CA TYR A 86 4.83 -0.15 -2.31
C TYR A 86 4.60 -0.17 -0.79
N PHE A 87 4.04 0.91 -0.23
CA PHE A 87 3.74 1.00 1.19
C PHE A 87 2.79 -0.12 1.65
N LEU A 88 1.79 -0.44 0.85
CA LEU A 88 0.84 -1.50 1.18
C LEU A 88 1.46 -2.88 1.16
N ARG A 89 2.37 -3.15 0.21
CA ARG A 89 3.13 -4.40 0.18
C ARG A 89 3.99 -4.56 1.42
N GLN A 90 4.63 -3.48 1.89
CA GLN A 90 5.38 -3.47 3.14
C GLN A 90 4.48 -3.79 4.35
N MET A 91 3.27 -3.23 4.41
CA MET A 91 2.32 -3.50 5.49
C MET A 91 1.80 -4.94 5.47
N GLU A 92 1.52 -5.49 4.29
CA GLU A 92 1.12 -6.89 4.12
C GLU A 92 2.20 -7.85 4.61
N GLN A 93 3.46 -7.62 4.20
CA GLN A 93 4.60 -8.41 4.66
C GLN A 93 4.76 -8.34 6.18
N ARG A 94 4.61 -7.15 6.76
CA ARG A 94 4.69 -6.96 8.21
C ARG A 94 3.59 -7.76 8.93
N MET A 95 2.36 -7.69 8.45
CA MET A 95 1.22 -8.44 9.01
C MET A 95 1.44 -9.96 8.93
N GLU A 96 1.95 -10.46 7.81
CA GLU A 96 2.27 -11.88 7.62
C GLU A 96 3.37 -12.35 8.60
N LEU A 97 4.40 -11.53 8.79
CA LEU A 97 5.46 -11.78 9.78
C LEU A 97 4.92 -11.76 11.22
N GLU A 98 4.08 -10.80 11.56
CA GLU A 98 3.47 -10.70 12.91
C GLU A 98 2.55 -11.91 13.19
N SER A 99 1.80 -12.38 12.18
CA SER A 99 0.93 -13.55 12.28
C SER A 99 1.71 -14.85 12.49
N THR A 100 2.77 -15.07 11.69
CA THR A 100 3.62 -16.27 11.80
C THR A 100 4.39 -16.32 13.12
N LEU A 101 4.94 -15.18 13.58
CA LEU A 101 5.66 -15.11 14.85
C LEU A 101 4.74 -15.31 16.07
N SER A 102 3.52 -14.74 16.03
CA SER A 102 2.52 -14.94 17.10
C SER A 102 2.04 -16.38 17.18
N GLY A 103 1.92 -17.09 16.05
CA GLY A 103 1.62 -18.52 16.02
C GLY A 103 2.72 -19.39 16.62
N SER A 104 3.97 -18.95 16.58
CA SER A 104 5.13 -19.67 17.12
C SER A 104 5.29 -19.53 18.65
N HIS A 105 4.60 -18.59 19.31
CA HIS A 105 4.70 -18.37 20.76
C HIS A 105 3.71 -19.21 21.60
N ASN A 106 3.06 -20.22 21.01
CA ASN A 106 2.23 -21.20 21.71
C ASN A 106 2.99 -22.49 22.08
N PHE A 107 4.27 -22.40 22.44
CA PHE A 107 4.95 -23.51 23.10
C PHE A 107 4.35 -23.69 24.50
N SER A 108 3.42 -24.63 24.57
CA SER A 108 2.74 -25.10 25.78
C SER A 108 3.70 -25.24 26.95
N THR A 109 3.53 -24.39 27.96
CA THR A 109 4.05 -24.68 29.29
C THR A 109 3.34 -25.94 29.80
N PRO A 110 4.05 -27.02 30.16
CA PRO A 110 3.41 -28.20 30.70
C PRO A 110 2.79 -27.81 32.05
N LYS A 111 1.46 -27.88 32.12
CA LYS A 111 0.69 -27.66 33.35
C LYS A 111 1.16 -28.70 34.38
N ALA A 112 1.95 -28.26 35.37
CA ALA A 112 2.30 -29.07 36.51
C ALA A 112 1.00 -29.55 37.18
N LYS A 113 0.83 -30.87 37.28
CA LYS A 113 -0.24 -31.47 38.06
C LYS A 113 -0.01 -31.06 39.51
N GLU A 114 -0.86 -30.17 40.00
CA GLU A 114 -0.99 -29.89 41.43
C GLU A 114 -1.64 -31.13 42.03
N GLU A 115 -0.78 -32.00 42.55
CA GLU A 115 -1.13 -33.24 43.21
C GLU A 115 -1.85 -32.90 44.52
N ASP A 116 -3.15 -33.21 44.49
CA ASP A 116 -4.08 -33.33 45.60
C ASP A 116 -3.37 -33.75 46.89
N ARG A 117 -3.11 -32.78 47.77
CA ARG A 117 -2.77 -33.03 49.17
C ARG A 117 -4.00 -32.80 50.03
N ASP A 118 -5.06 -33.55 49.76
CA ASP A 118 -5.99 -33.94 50.80
C ASP A 118 -5.56 -35.31 51.33
N SER A 119 -4.81 -35.30 52.44
CA SER A 119 -4.66 -36.48 53.29
C SER A 119 -5.39 -36.20 54.60
N PRO A 120 -6.39 -37.01 54.96
CA PRO A 120 -7.01 -36.93 56.28
C PRO A 120 -6.09 -37.64 57.27
N PHE A 121 -5.64 -36.93 58.31
CA PHE A 121 -5.50 -37.36 59.71
C PHE A 121 -4.93 -36.20 60.54
#